data_AF-A0A970CHE8-F1
#
_entry.id   AF-A0A970CHE8-F1
#
_cell.length_a   1.000
_cell.length_b   1.000
_cell.length_c   1.000
_cell.angle_alpha   90.00
_cell.angle_beta   90.00
_cell.angle_gamma   90.00
#
_symmetry.space_group_name_H-M   'P 1'
#
loop_
_entity.id
_entity.type
_entity.pdbx_description
1 polymer ?
#
loop_
_entity_poly.entity_id
_entity_poly.type
_entity_poly.pdbx_seq_one_letter_code
_entity_poly.pdbx_strand_id
1 'polypeptide(L)'
;MEKLKSEKQILDSLLIVNNQRLNQKKKEASQVIELDSLKNVLVEISELITNANKQIDEHNKIIQNLSHEKRTLTNQIWKFILEELKQDLADYSTQKASLEKAISGLSTQITKKEKEKAEKFRELLELEKQTTSIQPTLDGINALLSSFGFKSFSLAKGGDGKTYKLVRANGADAQRTLSEGEKNFVTFLYFYHLLKGSQSESGITTDRVVAIDDPVSSLDNDVLFIISSLIRDLIEDVRNNKGNIKQVFILTHNIYFHKEVTYNSK
;
A
#
# COMPACT_ATOMS: atom_id res chain seq x y z
N MET A 1 10.63 -40.94 63.61
CA MET A 1 11.80 -40.30 64.25
C MET A 1 11.86 -40.63 65.74
N GLU A 2 10.84 -40.31 66.53
CA GLU A 2 10.83 -40.62 67.98
C GLU A 2 10.91 -42.13 68.28
N LYS A 3 10.16 -42.95 67.54
CA LYS A 3 10.18 -44.42 67.72
C LYS A 3 11.56 -45.04 67.46
N LEU A 4 12.26 -44.63 66.39
CA LEU A 4 13.62 -45.10 66.10
C LEU A 4 14.63 -44.65 67.19
N LYS A 5 14.44 -43.46 67.75
CA LYS A 5 15.28 -42.94 68.83
C LYS A 5 15.08 -43.75 70.13
N SER A 6 13.84 -44.13 70.43
CA SER A 6 13.49 -45.02 71.54
C SER A 6 14.12 -46.40 71.37
N GLU A 7 13.94 -47.04 70.21
CA GLU A 7 14.53 -48.37 69.95
C GLU A 7 16.05 -48.36 70.00
N LYS A 8 16.69 -47.28 69.52
CA LYS A 8 18.14 -47.10 69.66
C LYS A 8 18.57 -47.03 71.13
N GLN A 9 17.86 -46.31 71.97
CA GLN A 9 18.17 -46.21 73.41
C GLN A 9 18.03 -47.55 74.13
N ILE A 10 17.03 -48.36 73.73
CA ILE A 10 16.84 -49.72 74.23
C ILE A 10 18.00 -50.62 73.78
N LEU A 11 18.41 -50.54 72.51
CA LEU A 11 19.56 -51.28 71.98
C LEU A 11 20.87 -50.93 72.72
N ASP A 12 21.13 -49.63 72.89
CA ASP A 12 22.32 -49.12 73.58
C ASP A 12 22.36 -49.64 75.04
N SER A 13 21.20 -49.65 75.71
CA SER A 13 21.07 -50.14 77.08
C SER A 13 21.30 -51.66 77.19
N LEU A 14 20.73 -52.46 76.29
CA LEU A 14 20.95 -53.91 76.24
C LEU A 14 22.41 -54.26 75.93
N LEU A 15 23.08 -53.50 75.07
CA LEU A 15 24.51 -53.67 74.78
C LEU A 15 25.36 -53.37 76.01
N ILE A 16 25.04 -52.33 76.79
CA ILE A 16 25.75 -52.02 78.04
C ILE A 16 25.59 -53.17 79.04
N VAL A 17 24.37 -53.67 79.26
CA VAL A 17 24.09 -54.76 80.19
C VAL A 17 24.79 -56.05 79.77
N ASN A 18 24.71 -56.43 78.50
CA ASN A 18 25.38 -57.63 77.99
C ASN A 18 26.92 -57.52 78.07
N ASN A 19 27.49 -56.34 77.82
CA ASN A 19 28.93 -56.12 78.00
C ASN A 19 29.35 -56.24 79.47
N GLN A 20 28.55 -55.73 80.42
CA GLN A 20 28.80 -55.90 81.84
C GLN A 20 28.76 -57.39 82.24
N ARG A 21 27.75 -58.13 81.78
CA ARG A 21 27.62 -59.58 81.97
C ARG A 21 28.82 -60.34 81.41
N LEU A 22 29.27 -60.03 80.20
CA LEU A 22 30.48 -60.62 79.61
C LEU A 22 31.75 -60.30 80.42
N ASN A 23 31.88 -59.07 80.94
CA ASN A 23 33.00 -58.69 81.78
C ASN A 23 32.98 -59.40 83.14
N GLN A 24 31.81 -59.68 83.70
CA GLN A 24 31.68 -60.48 84.93
C GLN A 24 32.07 -61.94 84.68
N LYS A 25 31.63 -62.55 83.57
CA LYS A 25 32.06 -63.90 83.17
C LYS A 25 33.58 -64.02 83.03
N LYS A 26 34.24 -62.97 82.54
CA LYS A 26 35.71 -62.90 82.44
C LYS A 26 36.40 -62.88 83.81
N LYS A 27 35.81 -62.22 84.82
CA LYS A 27 36.34 -62.17 86.19
C LYS A 27 36.07 -63.45 86.97
N GLU A 28 34.91 -64.07 86.76
CA GLU A 28 34.43 -65.24 87.49
C GLU A 28 34.04 -66.35 86.51
N ALA A 29 35.04 -67.06 85.98
CA ALA A 29 34.88 -68.01 84.87
C ALA A 29 33.92 -69.18 85.16
N SER A 30 33.72 -69.53 86.43
CA SER A 30 32.87 -70.64 86.88
C SER A 30 31.36 -70.32 86.89
N GLN A 31 30.94 -69.04 86.85
CA GLN A 31 29.51 -68.68 86.84
C GLN A 31 28.90 -68.76 85.46
N VAL A 32 27.76 -69.43 85.29
CA VAL A 32 27.02 -69.44 84.03
C VAL A 32 26.29 -68.10 83.89
N ILE A 33 26.46 -67.42 82.74
CA ILE A 33 25.82 -66.14 82.44
C ILE A 33 25.06 -66.25 81.13
N GLU A 34 23.83 -65.77 81.12
CA GLU A 34 22.96 -65.70 79.96
C GLU A 34 22.87 -64.24 79.46
N LEU A 35 22.95 -64.05 78.14
CA LEU A 35 22.88 -62.73 77.51
C LEU A 35 21.45 -62.41 77.11
N ASP A 36 21.06 -61.15 77.27
CA ASP A 36 19.76 -60.67 76.80
C ASP A 36 19.76 -60.62 75.27
N SER A 37 18.71 -61.15 74.65
CA SER A 37 18.61 -61.21 73.19
C SER A 37 18.44 -59.82 72.57
N LEU A 38 19.27 -59.49 71.59
CA LEU A 38 19.16 -58.26 70.79
C LEU A 38 18.20 -58.40 69.60
N LYS A 39 17.69 -59.61 69.34
CA LYS A 39 16.99 -59.96 68.09
C LYS A 39 15.77 -59.08 67.84
N ASN A 40 14.93 -58.88 68.86
CA ASN A 40 13.66 -58.16 68.70
C ASN A 40 13.90 -56.68 68.40
N VAL A 41 14.81 -56.04 69.12
CA VAL A 41 15.15 -54.62 68.92
C VAL A 41 15.79 -54.39 67.54
N LEU A 42 16.66 -55.31 67.09
CA LEU A 42 17.25 -55.23 65.76
C LEU A 42 16.21 -55.43 64.65
N VAL A 43 15.23 -56.33 64.85
CA VAL A 43 14.12 -56.53 63.90
C VAL A 43 13.26 -55.26 63.83
N GLU A 44 12.87 -54.68 64.96
CA GLU A 44 12.05 -53.46 64.98
C GLU A 44 12.77 -52.25 64.32
N ILE A 45 14.06 -52.06 64.60
CA ILE A 45 14.86 -51.03 63.94
C ILE A 45 14.95 -51.29 62.43
N SER A 46 15.18 -52.54 62.02
CA SER A 46 15.24 -52.90 60.61
C SER A 46 13.91 -52.66 59.89
N GLU A 47 12.78 -52.99 60.52
CA GLU A 47 11.44 -52.73 59.95
C GLU A 47 11.16 -51.23 59.80
N LEU A 48 11.54 -50.42 60.79
CA LEU A 48 11.41 -48.96 60.72
C LEU A 48 12.23 -48.37 59.56
N ILE A 49 13.46 -48.85 59.37
CA ILE A 49 14.32 -48.43 58.26
C ILE A 49 13.74 -48.87 56.92
N THR A 50 13.31 -50.13 56.79
CA THR A 50 12.70 -50.65 55.56
C THR A 50 11.44 -49.87 55.19
N ASN A 51 10.57 -49.55 56.16
CA ASN A 51 9.36 -48.80 55.90
C ASN A 51 9.66 -47.35 55.49
N ALA A 52 10.66 -46.70 56.11
CA ALA A 52 11.09 -45.36 55.73
C ALA A 52 11.66 -45.35 54.30
N ASN A 53 12.51 -46.32 53.96
CA ASN A 53 13.06 -46.45 52.61
C ASN A 53 11.97 -46.70 51.56
N LYS A 54 10.96 -47.50 51.89
CA LYS A 54 9.81 -47.73 51.01
C LYS A 54 9.07 -46.42 50.69
N GLN A 55 8.81 -45.58 51.69
CA GLN A 55 8.16 -44.28 51.47
C GLN A 55 9.02 -43.33 50.64
N ILE A 56 10.35 -43.35 50.85
CA ILE A 56 11.30 -42.57 50.05
C ILE A 56 11.26 -43.03 48.59
N ASP A 57 11.26 -44.34 48.34
CA ASP A 57 11.20 -44.90 46.99
C ASP A 57 9.88 -44.55 46.28
N GLU A 58 8.75 -44.63 46.99
CA GLU A 58 7.44 -44.23 46.48
C GLU A 58 7.42 -42.75 46.09
N HIS A 59 7.96 -41.88 46.96
CA HIS A 59 8.05 -40.46 46.67
C HIS A 59 8.98 -40.16 45.49
N ASN A 60 10.15 -40.81 45.44
CA ASN A 60 11.11 -40.64 44.35
C ASN A 60 10.53 -41.07 42.99
N LYS A 61 9.72 -42.13 42.97
CA LYS A 61 8.99 -42.55 41.75
C LYS A 61 8.01 -41.48 41.28
N ILE A 62 7.27 -40.84 42.20
CA ILE A 62 6.37 -39.74 41.87
C ILE A 62 7.17 -38.56 41.27
N ILE A 63 8.29 -38.19 41.89
CA ILE A 63 9.15 -37.10 41.43
C ILE A 63 9.74 -37.40 40.03
N GLN A 64 10.22 -38.63 39.81
CA GLN A 64 10.76 -39.05 38.51
C GLN A 64 9.69 -38.97 37.41
N ASN A 65 8.46 -39.39 37.72
CA ASN A 65 7.35 -39.37 36.77
C ASN A 65 6.69 -38.00 36.61
N LEU A 66 6.91 -37.05 37.53
CA LEU A 66 6.27 -35.72 37.50
C LEU A 66 6.51 -34.99 36.18
N SER A 67 7.71 -35.09 35.63
CA SER A 67 8.07 -34.46 34.35
C SER A 67 7.29 -35.06 33.17
N HIS A 68 7.08 -36.37 33.19
CA HIS A 68 6.32 -37.10 32.19
C HIS A 68 4.82 -36.79 32.32
N GLU A 69 4.27 -36.86 33.54
CA GLU A 69 2.86 -36.56 33.82
C GLU A 69 2.49 -35.12 33.45
N LYS A 70 3.35 -34.14 33.77
CA LYS A 70 3.14 -32.75 33.33
C LYS A 70 3.06 -32.64 31.81
N ARG A 71 3.94 -33.34 31.08
CA ARG A 71 3.94 -33.33 29.60
C ARG A 71 2.68 -33.98 29.05
N THR A 72 2.28 -35.11 29.61
CA THR A 72 1.05 -35.82 29.24
C THR A 72 -0.18 -34.95 29.46
N LEU A 73 -0.30 -34.33 30.63
CA LEU A 73 -1.41 -33.43 30.95
C LEU A 73 -1.43 -32.21 30.01
N THR A 74 -0.28 -31.61 29.74
CA THR A 74 -0.16 -30.48 28.80
C THR A 74 -0.66 -30.87 27.41
N ASN A 75 -0.26 -32.05 26.91
CA ASN A 75 -0.72 -32.56 25.62
C ASN A 75 -2.22 -32.87 25.61
N GLN A 76 -2.78 -33.37 26.71
CA GLN A 76 -4.22 -33.61 26.84
C GLN A 76 -5.01 -32.30 26.83
N ILE A 77 -4.53 -31.28 27.54
CA ILE A 77 -5.13 -29.93 27.52
C ILE A 77 -5.13 -29.37 26.10
N TRP A 78 -3.99 -29.43 25.40
CA TRP A 78 -3.92 -28.97 24.00
C TRP A 78 -4.86 -29.75 23.08
N LYS A 79 -4.96 -31.07 23.24
CA LYS A 79 -5.94 -31.88 22.47
C LYS A 79 -7.37 -31.44 22.75
N PHE A 80 -7.71 -31.20 24.01
CA PHE A 80 -9.05 -30.74 24.38
C PHE A 80 -9.37 -29.38 23.76
N ILE A 81 -8.45 -28.41 23.86
CA ILE A 81 -8.60 -27.08 23.25
C ILE A 81 -8.77 -27.18 21.74
N LEU A 82 -7.96 -28.02 21.07
CA LEU A 82 -8.05 -28.20 19.62
C LEU A 82 -9.37 -28.86 19.19
N GLU A 83 -9.92 -29.77 19.99
CA GLU A 83 -11.20 -30.42 19.68
C GLU A 83 -12.37 -29.46 19.90
N GLU A 84 -12.36 -28.66 20.97
CA GLU A 84 -13.33 -27.59 21.20
C GLU A 84 -13.32 -26.55 20.06
N LEU A 85 -12.14 -26.12 19.63
CA LEU A 85 -11.97 -25.11 18.58
C LEU A 85 -12.00 -25.69 17.16
N LYS A 86 -12.26 -26.98 16.99
CA LYS A 86 -12.14 -27.66 15.70
C LYS A 86 -13.03 -27.04 14.62
N GLN A 87 -14.27 -26.73 14.99
CA GLN A 87 -15.23 -26.10 14.08
C GLN A 87 -14.80 -24.67 13.73
N ASP A 88 -14.42 -23.88 14.74
CA ASP A 88 -13.97 -22.50 14.54
C ASP A 88 -12.72 -22.44 13.65
N LEU A 89 -11.77 -23.36 13.83
CA LEU A 89 -10.57 -23.46 13.01
C LEU A 89 -10.88 -23.87 11.56
N ALA A 90 -11.84 -24.79 11.37
CA ALA A 90 -12.30 -25.18 10.03
C ALA A 90 -13.01 -24.02 9.32
N ASP A 91 -13.86 -23.29 10.04
CA ASP A 91 -14.59 -22.13 9.51
C ASP A 91 -13.61 -21.00 9.18
N TYR A 92 -12.67 -20.70 10.08
CA TYR A 92 -11.60 -19.74 9.82
C TYR A 92 -10.75 -20.12 8.60
N SER A 93 -10.33 -21.38 8.50
CA SER A 93 -9.53 -21.86 7.37
C SER A 93 -10.27 -21.71 6.04
N THR A 94 -11.57 -22.03 6.03
CA THR A 94 -12.44 -21.91 4.85
C THR A 94 -12.61 -20.44 4.46
N GLN A 95 -12.90 -19.57 5.42
CA GLN A 95 -13.04 -18.13 5.18
C GLN A 95 -11.74 -17.53 4.65
N LYS A 96 -10.61 -17.85 5.28
CA LYS A 96 -9.28 -17.40 4.84
C LYS A 96 -9.01 -17.82 3.39
N ALA A 97 -9.23 -19.09 3.05
CA ALA A 97 -9.02 -19.58 1.69
C ALA A 97 -9.93 -18.89 0.67
N SER A 98 -11.19 -18.60 1.03
CA SER A 98 -12.12 -17.88 0.16
C SER A 98 -11.66 -16.43 -0.12
N LEU A 99 -11.19 -15.73 0.91
CA LEU A 99 -10.67 -14.37 0.81
C LEU A 99 -9.38 -14.32 -0.02
N GLU A 100 -8.45 -15.25 0.22
CA GLU A 100 -7.21 -15.35 -0.56
C GLU A 100 -7.50 -15.59 -2.05
N LYS A 101 -8.49 -16.44 -2.36
CA LYS A 101 -8.93 -16.68 -3.74
C LYS A 101 -9.56 -15.44 -4.37
N ALA A 102 -10.38 -14.70 -3.62
CA ALA A 102 -10.99 -13.46 -4.08
C ALA A 102 -9.92 -12.38 -4.37
N ILE A 103 -8.95 -12.21 -3.46
CA ILE A 103 -7.82 -11.29 -3.63
C ILE A 103 -7.04 -11.66 -4.90
N SER A 104 -6.65 -12.91 -5.06
CA SER A 104 -5.92 -13.38 -6.25
C SER A 104 -6.69 -13.13 -7.55
N GLY A 105 -8.00 -13.40 -7.55
CA GLY A 105 -8.87 -13.15 -8.69
C GLY A 105 -8.99 -11.67 -9.05
N LEU A 106 -9.13 -10.79 -8.05
CA LEU A 106 -9.19 -9.34 -8.25
C LEU A 106 -7.86 -8.78 -8.74
N SER A 107 -6.74 -9.18 -8.13
CA SER A 107 -5.40 -8.76 -8.56
C SER A 107 -5.15 -9.14 -10.02
N THR A 108 -5.51 -10.35 -10.42
CA THR A 108 -5.36 -10.80 -11.83
C THR A 108 -6.20 -9.96 -12.79
N GLN A 109 -7.44 -9.60 -12.40
CA GLN A 109 -8.31 -8.75 -13.21
C GLN A 109 -7.75 -7.32 -13.34
N ILE A 110 -7.20 -6.77 -12.26
CA ILE A 110 -6.55 -5.44 -12.27
C ILE A 110 -5.39 -5.46 -13.26
N THR A 111 -4.47 -6.41 -13.15
CA THR A 111 -3.32 -6.50 -14.06
C THR A 111 -3.74 -6.67 -15.52
N LYS A 112 -4.79 -7.46 -15.77
CA LYS A 112 -5.37 -7.62 -17.12
C LYS A 112 -5.92 -6.29 -17.64
N LYS A 113 -6.70 -5.56 -16.82
CA LYS A 113 -7.30 -4.28 -17.21
C LYS A 113 -6.26 -3.18 -17.42
N GLU A 114 -5.19 -3.15 -16.64
CA GLU A 114 -4.08 -2.23 -16.84
C GLU A 114 -3.35 -2.49 -18.16
N LYS A 115 -3.15 -3.77 -18.51
CA LYS A 115 -2.59 -4.15 -19.80
C LYS A 115 -3.50 -3.76 -20.97
N GLU A 116 -4.79 -4.07 -20.88
CA GLU A 116 -5.79 -3.67 -21.88
C GLU A 116 -5.83 -2.14 -22.06
N LYS A 117 -5.76 -1.38 -20.96
CA LYS A 117 -5.71 0.09 -20.99
C LYS A 117 -4.45 0.58 -21.72
N ALA A 118 -3.29 0.02 -21.42
CA ALA A 118 -2.04 0.40 -22.06
C ALA A 118 -2.04 0.09 -23.57
N GLU A 119 -2.60 -1.07 -23.95
CA GLU A 119 -2.76 -1.46 -25.36
C GLU A 119 -3.71 -0.52 -26.10
N LYS A 120 -4.87 -0.22 -25.51
CA LYS A 120 -5.84 0.73 -26.08
C LYS A 120 -5.28 2.14 -26.20
N PHE A 121 -4.47 2.58 -25.24
CA PHE A 121 -3.79 3.87 -25.32
C PHE A 121 -2.77 3.93 -26.46
N ARG A 122 -2.04 2.84 -26.72
CA ARG A 122 -1.14 2.76 -27.89
C ARG A 122 -1.90 2.76 -29.21
N GLU A 123 -2.99 2.00 -29.29
CA GLU A 123 -3.87 1.98 -30.46
C GLU A 123 -4.43 3.38 -30.75
N LEU A 124 -4.89 4.08 -29.70
CA LEU A 124 -5.34 5.48 -29.79
C LEU A 124 -4.25 6.37 -30.38
N LEU A 125 -3.03 6.35 -29.83
CA LEU A 125 -1.91 7.16 -30.32
C LEU A 125 -1.58 6.88 -31.80
N GLU A 126 -1.67 5.62 -32.24
CA GLU A 126 -1.42 5.26 -33.64
C GLU A 126 -2.55 5.72 -34.57
N LEU A 127 -3.81 5.57 -34.16
CA LEU A 127 -4.95 6.13 -34.90
C LEU A 127 -4.88 7.66 -34.94
N GLU A 128 -4.43 8.32 -33.87
CA GLU A 128 -4.26 9.77 -33.80
C GLU A 128 -3.20 10.28 -34.78
N LYS A 129 -2.06 9.59 -34.90
CA LYS A 129 -1.03 9.89 -35.92
C LYS A 129 -1.56 9.75 -37.34
N GLN A 130 -2.50 8.84 -37.56
CA GLN A 130 -3.11 8.61 -38.87
C GLN A 130 -4.24 9.62 -39.16
N THR A 131 -4.90 10.14 -38.12
CA THR A 131 -6.11 10.97 -38.19
C THR A 131 -5.83 12.45 -37.92
N THR A 132 -4.58 12.91 -37.86
CA THR A 132 -4.22 14.34 -37.75
C THR A 132 -4.64 15.11 -39.02
N SER A 133 -5.94 15.25 -39.21
CA SER A 133 -6.57 16.01 -40.27
C SER A 133 -6.45 17.46 -39.86
N ILE A 134 -5.73 18.25 -40.65
CA ILE A 134 -5.67 19.70 -40.46
C ILE A 134 -7.03 20.34 -40.79
N GLN A 135 -7.96 19.59 -41.37
CA GLN A 135 -9.26 20.08 -41.84
C GLN A 135 -10.12 20.74 -40.74
N PRO A 136 -10.35 20.14 -39.55
CA PRO A 136 -11.15 20.79 -38.51
C PRO A 136 -10.52 22.09 -37.99
N THR A 137 -9.18 22.14 -37.90
CA THR A 137 -8.46 23.37 -37.54
C THR A 137 -8.62 24.44 -38.62
N LEU A 138 -8.54 24.07 -39.91
CA LEU A 138 -8.76 25.01 -41.02
C LEU A 138 -10.18 25.55 -41.03
N ASP A 139 -11.16 24.67 -40.87
CA ASP A 139 -12.57 25.04 -40.87
C ASP A 139 -12.88 25.95 -39.68
N GLY A 140 -12.36 25.64 -38.50
CA GLY A 140 -12.51 26.46 -37.31
C GLY A 140 -11.86 27.84 -37.42
N ILE A 141 -10.62 27.92 -37.92
CA ILE A 141 -9.94 29.20 -38.15
C ILE A 141 -10.69 30.01 -39.21
N ASN A 142 -11.09 29.40 -40.33
CA ASN A 142 -11.82 30.11 -41.39
C ASN A 142 -13.22 30.57 -40.96
N ALA A 143 -13.92 29.77 -40.16
CA ALA A 143 -15.21 30.16 -39.57
C ALA A 143 -15.05 31.37 -38.65
N LEU A 144 -13.99 31.37 -37.83
CA LEU A 144 -13.66 32.49 -36.95
C LEU A 144 -13.32 33.76 -37.74
N LEU A 145 -12.43 33.67 -38.73
CA LEU A 145 -12.08 34.80 -39.60
C LEU A 145 -13.35 35.37 -40.27
N SER A 146 -14.23 34.49 -40.74
CA SER A 146 -15.50 34.88 -41.36
C SER A 146 -16.47 35.56 -40.38
N SER A 147 -16.57 35.09 -39.13
CA SER A 147 -17.47 35.68 -38.12
C SER A 147 -17.07 37.08 -37.72
N PHE A 148 -15.77 37.37 -37.73
CA PHE A 148 -15.24 38.73 -37.51
C PHE A 148 -15.21 39.58 -38.79
N GLY A 149 -15.67 39.05 -39.93
CA GLY A 149 -15.66 39.76 -41.21
C GLY A 149 -14.26 39.98 -41.78
N PHE A 150 -13.25 39.24 -41.31
CA PHE A 150 -11.87 39.36 -41.75
C PHE A 150 -11.69 38.75 -43.15
N LYS A 151 -11.29 39.58 -44.12
CA LYS A 151 -11.20 39.20 -45.55
C LYS A 151 -9.78 39.25 -46.13
N SER A 152 -8.76 39.56 -45.32
CA SER A 152 -7.39 39.73 -45.83
C SER A 152 -6.78 38.42 -46.33
N PHE A 153 -7.07 37.31 -45.66
CA PHE A 153 -6.66 35.96 -46.06
C PHE A 153 -7.62 34.90 -45.50
N SER A 154 -7.54 33.68 -46.06
CA SER A 154 -8.11 32.45 -45.49
C SER A 154 -7.11 31.30 -45.57
N LEU A 155 -7.36 30.21 -44.84
CA LEU A 155 -6.52 29.03 -44.86
C LEU A 155 -7.11 27.99 -45.83
N ALA A 156 -6.26 27.38 -46.64
CA ALA A 156 -6.62 26.30 -47.56
C ALA A 156 -5.69 25.10 -47.36
N LYS A 157 -6.15 23.91 -47.77
CA LYS A 157 -5.35 22.69 -47.71
C LYS A 157 -4.13 22.80 -48.64
N GLY A 158 -2.97 22.39 -48.13
CA GLY A 158 -1.74 22.23 -48.91
C GLY A 158 -1.83 21.03 -49.86
N GLY A 159 -0.96 21.00 -50.87
CA GLY A 159 -1.00 19.99 -51.93
C GLY A 159 -0.76 18.55 -51.45
N ASP A 160 -0.13 18.37 -50.29
CA ASP A 160 0.16 17.08 -49.66
C ASP A 160 -0.97 16.59 -48.73
N GLY A 161 -2.02 17.39 -48.56
CA GLY A 161 -3.14 17.10 -47.66
C GLY A 161 -2.81 17.10 -46.16
N LYS A 162 -1.55 17.37 -45.79
CA LYS A 162 -1.00 17.38 -44.42
C LYS A 162 -0.36 18.72 -44.06
N THR A 163 -0.48 19.72 -44.91
CA THR A 163 -0.09 21.10 -44.64
C THR A 163 -1.24 22.03 -44.98
N TYR A 164 -1.10 23.30 -44.60
CA TYR A 164 -2.01 24.37 -44.99
C TYR A 164 -1.25 25.48 -45.70
N LYS A 165 -1.97 26.24 -46.52
CA LYS A 165 -1.48 27.44 -47.18
C LYS A 165 -2.43 28.60 -46.89
N LEU A 166 -1.89 29.81 -46.86
CA LEU A 166 -2.68 31.03 -46.71
C LEU A 166 -3.02 31.55 -48.11
N VAL A 167 -4.27 31.87 -48.37
CA VAL A 167 -4.75 32.37 -49.66
C VAL A 167 -5.41 33.74 -49.50
N ARG A 168 -5.15 34.63 -50.45
CA ARG A 168 -5.81 35.95 -50.54
C ARG A 168 -7.22 35.79 -51.14
N ALA A 169 -8.05 36.83 -51.03
CA ALA A 169 -9.41 36.83 -51.59
C ALA A 169 -9.48 36.56 -53.10
N ASN A 170 -8.40 36.84 -53.84
CA ASN A 170 -8.27 36.54 -55.26
C ASN A 170 -7.74 35.12 -55.57
N GLY A 171 -7.55 34.27 -54.55
CA GLY A 171 -7.04 32.91 -54.66
C GLY A 171 -5.52 32.79 -54.79
N ALA A 172 -4.77 33.90 -54.78
CA ALA A 172 -3.30 33.87 -54.81
C ALA A 172 -2.70 33.42 -53.48
N ASP A 173 -1.53 32.79 -53.53
CA ASP A 173 -0.77 32.41 -52.34
C ASP A 173 -0.31 33.65 -51.57
N ALA A 174 -0.68 33.72 -50.29
CA ALA A 174 -0.37 34.85 -49.43
C ALA A 174 1.06 34.81 -48.87
N GLN A 175 1.80 33.68 -48.94
CA GLN A 175 3.06 33.45 -48.23
C GLN A 175 4.09 34.59 -48.38
N ARG A 176 4.20 35.16 -49.59
CA ARG A 176 5.17 36.25 -49.90
C ARG A 176 4.63 37.66 -49.65
N THR A 177 3.35 37.79 -49.33
CA THR A 177 2.65 39.08 -49.19
C THR A 177 2.17 39.34 -47.78
N LEU A 178 2.41 38.42 -46.84
CA LEU A 178 1.99 38.57 -45.45
C LEU A 178 2.83 39.64 -44.75
N SER A 179 2.15 40.60 -44.13
CA SER A 179 2.80 41.53 -43.20
C SER A 179 3.30 40.77 -41.95
N GLU A 180 4.21 41.39 -41.21
CA GLU A 180 4.66 40.85 -39.92
C GLU A 180 3.49 40.68 -38.95
N GLY A 181 2.56 41.64 -38.95
CA GLY A 181 1.34 41.58 -38.17
C GLY A 181 0.43 40.41 -38.54
N GLU A 182 0.24 40.15 -39.84
CA GLU A 182 -0.57 39.01 -40.30
C GLU A 182 0.06 37.66 -39.92
N LYS A 183 1.39 37.56 -39.92
CA LYS A 183 2.10 36.34 -39.46
C LYS A 183 1.89 36.10 -37.97
N ASN A 184 2.01 37.16 -37.17
CA ASN A 184 1.78 37.07 -35.72
C ASN A 184 0.31 36.67 -35.44
N PHE A 185 -0.63 37.26 -36.18
CA PHE A 185 -2.06 36.95 -36.04
C PHE A 185 -2.39 35.50 -36.37
N VAL A 186 -1.89 34.96 -37.50
CA VAL A 186 -2.11 33.54 -37.85
C VAL A 186 -1.51 32.61 -36.79
N THR A 187 -0.33 32.95 -36.27
CA THR A 187 0.33 32.18 -35.21
C THR A 187 -0.51 32.17 -33.94
N PHE A 188 -1.05 33.33 -33.56
CA PHE A 188 -1.97 33.46 -32.43
C PHE A 188 -3.24 32.63 -32.63
N LEU A 189 -3.87 32.69 -33.82
CA LEU A 189 -5.07 31.91 -34.12
C LEU A 189 -4.82 30.41 -34.01
N TYR A 190 -3.67 29.95 -34.52
CA TYR A 190 -3.27 28.54 -34.40
C TYR A 190 -3.06 28.13 -32.94
N PHE A 191 -2.37 28.97 -32.16
CA PHE A 191 -2.19 28.76 -30.72
C PHE A 191 -3.52 28.72 -29.96
N TYR A 192 -4.42 29.67 -30.23
CA TYR A 192 -5.76 29.71 -29.63
C TYR A 192 -6.57 28.45 -29.96
N HIS A 193 -6.54 28.02 -31.21
CA HIS A 193 -7.20 26.78 -31.65
C HIS A 193 -6.59 25.54 -30.99
N LEU A 194 -5.27 25.52 -30.77
CA LEU A 194 -4.60 24.46 -30.01
C LEU A 194 -5.04 24.44 -28.54
N LEU A 195 -5.19 25.61 -27.91
CA LEU A 195 -5.68 25.72 -26.53
C LEU A 195 -7.09 25.14 -26.36
N LYS A 196 -7.98 25.44 -27.33
CA LYS A 196 -9.35 24.93 -27.39
C LYS A 196 -9.47 23.46 -27.83
N GLY A 197 -8.36 22.81 -28.18
CA GLY A 197 -8.29 21.36 -28.43
C GLY A 197 -8.37 20.94 -29.90
N SER A 198 -8.24 21.85 -30.86
CA SER A 198 -8.41 21.55 -32.30
C SER A 198 -7.25 20.77 -32.98
N GLN A 199 -6.40 20.09 -32.21
CA GLN A 199 -5.43 19.10 -32.71
C GLN A 199 -5.35 17.85 -31.79
N SER A 200 -6.28 17.65 -30.86
CA SER A 200 -6.39 16.37 -30.13
C SER A 200 -7.82 16.13 -29.63
N GLU A 201 -8.48 15.13 -30.21
CA GLU A 201 -9.78 14.64 -29.70
C GLU A 201 -9.64 13.81 -28.41
N SER A 202 -8.42 13.45 -28.00
CA SER A 202 -8.15 13.42 -26.57
C SER A 202 -8.20 14.88 -26.14
N GLY A 203 -9.37 15.36 -25.72
CA GLY A 203 -9.48 16.65 -25.05
C GLY A 203 -8.27 16.76 -24.13
N ILE A 204 -7.52 17.85 -24.22
CA ILE A 204 -6.32 18.02 -23.40
C ILE A 204 -6.82 18.06 -21.96
N THR A 205 -6.95 16.87 -21.33
CA THR A 205 -7.68 16.65 -20.09
C THR A 205 -6.83 17.04 -18.90
N THR A 206 -5.57 17.38 -19.15
CA THR A 206 -4.66 17.89 -18.14
C THR A 206 -4.93 19.36 -17.92
N ASP A 207 -4.97 19.72 -16.64
CA ASP A 207 -5.07 21.10 -16.21
C ASP A 207 -3.80 21.86 -16.63
N ARG A 208 -4.01 23.05 -17.22
CA ARG A 208 -2.95 23.84 -17.85
C ARG A 208 -2.92 25.28 -17.34
N VAL A 209 -1.71 25.82 -17.34
CA VAL A 209 -1.43 27.24 -17.17
C VAL A 209 -0.98 27.77 -18.52
N VAL A 210 -1.59 28.88 -18.97
CA VAL A 210 -1.28 29.52 -20.25
C VAL A 210 -0.62 30.86 -19.99
N ALA A 211 0.50 31.14 -20.68
CA ALA A 211 1.12 32.44 -20.69
C ALA A 211 1.14 32.98 -22.12
N ILE A 212 0.62 34.19 -22.30
CA ILE A 212 0.56 34.91 -23.58
C ILE A 212 1.43 36.16 -23.41
N ASP A 213 2.57 36.19 -24.09
CA ASP A 213 3.49 37.32 -24.09
C ASP A 213 3.31 38.16 -25.34
N ASP A 214 2.91 39.41 -25.13
CA ASP A 214 2.65 40.45 -26.11
C ASP A 214 1.93 39.97 -27.39
N PRO A 215 0.65 39.58 -27.28
CA PRO A 215 -0.09 39.00 -28.40
C PRO A 215 -0.35 39.99 -29.55
N VAL A 216 -0.02 41.27 -29.34
CA VAL A 216 -0.27 42.35 -30.29
C VAL A 216 1.01 43.15 -30.56
N SER A 217 1.71 42.85 -31.65
CA SER A 217 2.84 43.65 -32.14
C SER A 217 2.52 44.26 -33.50
N SER A 218 2.48 45.59 -33.57
CA SER A 218 2.31 46.34 -34.84
C SER A 218 1.07 45.95 -35.68
N LEU A 219 -0.07 45.72 -35.01
CA LEU A 219 -1.31 45.26 -35.65
C LEU A 219 -2.27 46.40 -35.98
N ASP A 220 -3.06 46.21 -37.02
CA ASP A 220 -4.23 47.01 -37.38
C ASP A 220 -5.36 46.85 -36.36
N ASN A 221 -6.24 47.87 -36.28
CA ASN A 221 -7.31 47.92 -35.28
C ASN A 221 -8.25 46.71 -35.34
N ASP A 222 -8.50 46.16 -36.53
CA ASP A 222 -9.38 45.01 -36.73
C ASP A 222 -8.78 43.74 -36.11
N VAL A 223 -7.48 43.48 -36.32
CA VAL A 223 -6.80 42.32 -35.71
C VAL A 223 -6.69 42.48 -34.20
N LEU A 224 -6.39 43.69 -33.71
CA LEU A 224 -6.34 43.97 -32.27
C LEU A 224 -7.68 43.65 -31.60
N PHE A 225 -8.79 44.01 -32.25
CA PHE A 225 -10.13 43.70 -31.75
C PHE A 225 -10.38 42.18 -31.69
N ILE A 226 -10.06 41.44 -32.76
CA ILE A 226 -10.24 39.99 -32.80
C ILE A 226 -9.42 39.31 -31.69
N ILE A 227 -8.13 39.64 -31.57
CA ILE A 227 -7.25 39.06 -30.56
C ILE A 227 -7.77 39.38 -29.15
N SER A 228 -8.16 40.63 -28.91
CA SER A 228 -8.74 41.05 -27.62
C SER A 228 -10.01 40.25 -27.27
N SER A 229 -10.91 40.06 -28.23
CA SER A 229 -12.15 39.30 -28.05
C SER A 229 -11.86 37.83 -27.71
N LEU A 230 -10.95 37.19 -28.44
CA LEU A 230 -10.59 35.79 -28.21
C LEU A 230 -9.94 35.57 -26.84
N ILE A 231 -9.07 36.49 -26.43
CA ILE A 231 -8.41 36.42 -25.12
C ILE A 231 -9.43 36.68 -24.01
N ARG A 232 -10.39 37.59 -24.22
CA ARG A 232 -11.47 37.80 -23.27
C ARG A 232 -12.33 36.54 -23.07
N ASP A 233 -12.73 35.88 -24.15
CA ASP A 233 -13.46 34.61 -24.08
C ASP A 233 -12.66 33.55 -23.30
N LEU A 234 -11.34 33.51 -23.51
CA LEU A 234 -10.45 32.62 -22.77
C LEU A 234 -10.43 32.94 -21.26
N ILE A 235 -10.35 34.23 -20.89
CA ILE A 235 -10.40 34.65 -19.48
C ILE A 235 -11.75 34.31 -18.86
N GLU A 236 -12.86 34.53 -19.58
CA GLU A 236 -14.21 34.23 -19.09
C GLU A 236 -14.41 32.73 -18.87
N ASP A 237 -13.90 31.88 -19.76
CA ASP A 237 -13.92 30.43 -19.57
C ASP A 237 -13.18 30.02 -18.30
N VAL A 238 -11.98 30.55 -18.08
CA VAL A 238 -11.17 30.27 -16.88
C VAL A 238 -11.87 30.74 -15.62
N ARG A 239 -12.44 31.97 -15.62
CA ARG A 239 -13.20 32.52 -14.49
C ARG A 239 -14.44 31.69 -14.16
N ASN A 240 -15.08 31.11 -15.17
CA ASN A 240 -16.26 30.26 -15.02
C ASN A 240 -15.92 28.78 -14.78
N ASN A 241 -14.64 28.42 -14.58
CA ASN A 241 -14.16 27.04 -14.47
C ASN A 241 -14.58 26.14 -15.65
N LYS A 242 -14.69 26.71 -16.85
CA LYS A 242 -15.01 25.99 -18.09
C LYS A 242 -13.72 25.52 -18.76
N GLY A 243 -13.62 24.21 -19.00
CA GLY A 243 -12.49 23.59 -19.68
C GLY A 243 -11.27 23.33 -18.78
N ASN A 244 -10.13 23.05 -19.44
CA ASN A 244 -8.91 22.53 -18.81
C ASN A 244 -7.83 23.61 -18.58
N ILE A 245 -8.12 24.87 -18.86
CA ILE A 245 -7.19 25.97 -18.60
C ILE A 245 -7.57 26.53 -17.22
N LYS A 246 -6.63 26.48 -16.27
CA LYS A 246 -6.87 26.87 -14.87
C LYS A 246 -6.33 28.26 -14.55
N GLN A 247 -5.39 28.75 -15.35
CA GLN A 247 -4.79 30.06 -15.16
C GLN A 247 -4.28 30.59 -16.49
N VAL A 248 -4.45 31.90 -16.69
CA VAL A 248 -3.95 32.63 -17.87
C VAL A 248 -3.15 33.83 -17.37
N PHE A 249 -1.93 33.95 -17.86
CA PHE A 249 -1.07 35.13 -17.72
C PHE A 249 -1.03 35.86 -19.06
N ILE A 250 -1.25 37.16 -19.02
CA ILE A 250 -1.19 38.03 -20.21
C ILE A 250 -0.18 39.11 -19.90
N LEU A 251 0.87 39.16 -20.71
CA LEU A 251 1.92 40.16 -20.63
C LEU A 251 1.79 41.02 -21.88
N THR A 252 1.81 42.34 -21.72
CA THR A 252 1.73 43.26 -22.85
C THR A 252 2.23 44.63 -22.44
N HIS A 253 2.82 45.33 -23.41
CA HIS A 253 3.16 46.74 -23.27
C HIS A 253 2.11 47.66 -23.94
N ASN A 254 1.13 47.09 -24.64
CA ASN A 254 0.12 47.82 -25.39
C ASN A 254 -1.07 48.22 -24.49
N ILE A 255 -1.15 49.52 -24.18
CA ILE A 255 -2.17 50.10 -23.28
C ILE A 255 -3.59 49.93 -23.85
N TYR A 256 -3.76 50.03 -25.17
CA TYR A 256 -5.08 49.89 -25.80
C TYR A 256 -5.58 48.45 -25.68
N PHE A 257 -4.74 47.48 -26.02
CA PHE A 257 -5.06 46.07 -25.84
C PHE A 257 -5.33 45.70 -24.38
N HIS A 258 -4.52 46.21 -23.44
CA HIS A 258 -4.76 46.02 -22.02
C HIS A 258 -6.15 46.54 -21.61
N LYS A 259 -6.55 47.73 -22.07
CA LYS A 259 -7.88 48.28 -21.79
C LYS A 259 -8.99 47.40 -22.36
N GLU A 260 -8.87 46.94 -23.59
CA GLU A 260 -9.88 46.08 -24.24
C GLU A 260 -10.05 44.74 -23.49
N VAL A 261 -8.94 44.08 -23.12
CA VAL A 261 -9.00 42.77 -22.46
C VAL A 261 -9.42 42.85 -20.99
N THR A 262 -9.10 43.94 -20.30
CA THR A 262 -9.53 44.15 -18.90
C THR A 262 -10.92 44.78 -18.79
N TYR A 263 -11.51 45.19 -19.91
CA TYR A 263 -12.84 45.79 -19.92
C TYR A 263 -13.89 44.78 -19.47
N ASN A 264 -14.45 45.01 -18.29
CA ASN A 264 -15.48 44.17 -17.71
C ASN A 264 -16.82 44.91 -17.81
N SER A 265 -17.62 44.56 -18.81
CA SER A 265 -19.01 44.98 -18.91
C SER A 265 -19.81 44.28 -17.81
N LYS A 266 -19.84 44.86 -16.61
CA LYS A 266 -20.93 44.57 -15.67
C LYS A 266 -22.24 45.09 -16.23
#